data_AF-Q30WA4-F1
#
_entry.id   AF-Q30WA4-F1
#
_cell.length_a   1.000
_cell.length_b   1.000
_cell.length_c   1.000
_cell.angle_alpha   90.00
_cell.angle_beta   90.00
_cell.angle_gamma   90.00
#
_symmetry.space_group_name_H-M   'P 1'
#
loop_
_entity.id
_entity.type
_entity.pdbx_description
1 polymer ?
#
loop_
_entity_poly.entity_id
_entity_poly.type
_entity_poly.pdbx_seq_one_letter_code
_entity_poly.pdbx_strand_id
1 'polypeptide(L)'
;MHSQEIRAARVSAEGLRQLMARRREGEYTIVDVRSADEYRQGHIPGAVHIAVTELEQRIGELDAAQEHVFYCHSGSRSAAAAVLAAESGRLRGPLYNLDGGILAWEGASVADVPRIAVFDDVKDMRGLLLRAMDMEKAAFLLYSRVRGAVAHAGVCSLMDRLVNMEETHARVVYSYLKRQWDEIPDFKELFESLEGRVLEGGLTMDELEPWIRGAGTGDCTEIADLALEVEANALDLYRTLAHRAGRGGQDGGIASDEAVSAFTDLAQQEKQHARLILQHMEAFGGQD
;
A
#
# COMPACT_ATOMS: atom_id res chain seq x y z
N MET A 1 24.05 23.63 21.64
CA MET A 1 23.03 23.12 20.70
C MET A 1 21.79 22.83 21.51
N HIS A 2 20.70 23.57 21.30
CA HIS A 2 19.44 23.28 21.99
C HIS A 2 18.80 22.07 21.30
N SER A 3 18.87 20.91 21.93
CA SER A 3 18.08 19.74 21.56
C SER A 3 16.61 20.12 21.73
N GLN A 4 15.87 20.32 20.64
CA GLN A 4 14.42 20.34 20.73
C GLN A 4 13.99 18.95 21.22
N GLU A 5 13.40 18.86 22.41
CA GLU A 5 12.71 17.66 22.85
C GLU A 5 11.64 17.32 21.79
N ILE A 6 11.83 16.22 21.06
CA ILE A 6 10.79 15.68 20.20
C ILE A 6 9.64 15.29 21.14
N ARG A 7 8.51 16.00 21.05
CA ARG A 7 7.29 15.68 21.82
C ARG A 7 6.25 15.13 20.86
N ALA A 8 5.60 14.04 21.27
CA ALA A 8 4.49 13.48 20.54
C ALA A 8 3.32 14.48 20.47
N ALA A 9 2.95 14.90 19.26
CA ALA A 9 1.79 15.73 19.00
C ALA A 9 0.54 14.86 18.74
N ARG A 10 -0.63 15.47 18.75
CA ARG A 10 -1.90 14.81 18.41
C ARG A 10 -2.31 15.16 16.99
N VAL A 11 -2.90 14.21 16.26
CA VAL A 11 -3.46 14.42 14.93
C VAL A 11 -4.85 13.80 14.85
N SER A 12 -5.83 14.50 14.27
CA SER A 12 -7.16 13.95 14.01
C SER A 12 -7.15 13.00 12.80
N ALA A 13 -8.20 12.21 12.61
CA ALA A 13 -8.34 11.38 11.41
C ALA A 13 -8.32 12.19 10.12
N GLU A 14 -9.04 13.32 10.08
CA GLU A 14 -8.95 14.28 8.97
C GLU A 14 -7.52 14.81 8.79
N GLY A 15 -6.83 15.15 9.89
CA GLY A 15 -5.44 15.59 9.84
C GLY A 15 -4.49 14.54 9.26
N LEU A 16 -4.69 13.26 9.61
CA LEU A 16 -3.95 12.14 9.04
C LEU A 16 -4.26 11.97 7.55
N ARG A 17 -5.54 12.02 7.14
CA ARG A 17 -5.92 12.00 5.72
C ARG A 17 -5.23 13.13 4.94
N GLN A 18 -5.18 14.34 5.49
CA GLN A 18 -4.49 15.47 4.87
C GLN A 18 -2.95 15.33 4.87
N LEU A 19 -2.37 14.67 5.86
CA LEU A 19 -0.94 14.35 5.89
C LEU A 19 -0.63 13.35 4.76
N MET A 20 -1.36 12.25 4.69
CA MET A 20 -1.25 11.25 3.62
C MET A 20 -1.49 11.88 2.24
N ALA A 21 -2.41 12.85 2.15
CA ALA A 21 -2.71 13.61 0.93
C ALA A 21 -1.49 14.40 0.43
N ARG A 22 -0.82 15.12 1.34
CA ARG A 22 0.24 16.09 1.04
C ARG A 22 1.65 15.50 0.99
N ARG A 23 1.89 14.41 1.72
CA ARG A 23 3.19 13.75 1.80
C ARG A 23 3.34 12.71 0.71
N ARG A 24 4.57 12.56 0.22
CA ARG A 24 4.95 11.44 -0.64
C ARG A 24 5.10 10.17 0.18
N GLU A 25 4.90 9.02 -0.45
CA GLU A 25 5.33 7.77 0.17
C GLU A 25 6.84 7.80 0.44
N GLY A 26 7.27 7.24 1.56
CA GLY A 26 8.64 7.35 2.05
C GLY A 26 8.95 8.60 2.89
N GLU A 27 8.03 9.57 3.02
CA GLU A 27 8.20 10.72 3.93
C GLU A 27 7.58 10.50 5.32
N TYR A 28 6.68 9.52 5.43
CA TYR A 28 5.95 9.23 6.66
C TYR A 28 5.66 7.73 6.82
N THR A 29 5.53 7.30 8.07
CA THR A 29 5.10 5.95 8.44
C THR A 29 3.93 6.00 9.41
N ILE A 30 2.89 5.23 9.11
CA ILE A 30 1.77 4.97 10.03
C ILE A 30 2.14 3.71 10.81
N VAL A 31 2.07 3.77 12.14
CA VAL A 31 2.48 2.66 13.01
C VAL A 31 1.28 2.15 13.79
N ASP A 32 0.87 0.92 13.51
CA ASP A 32 -0.14 0.22 14.29
C ASP A 32 0.51 -0.45 15.50
N VAL A 33 0.12 -0.03 16.71
CA VAL A 33 0.63 -0.60 17.97
C VAL A 33 -0.34 -1.53 18.68
N ARG A 34 -1.40 -1.97 18.00
CA ARG A 34 -2.37 -2.97 18.47
C ARG A 34 -1.75 -4.38 18.45
N SER A 35 -2.50 -5.36 18.93
CA SER A 35 -2.11 -6.78 18.78
C SER A 35 -2.13 -7.22 17.31
N ALA A 36 -1.43 -8.31 17.00
CA ALA A 36 -1.43 -8.89 15.65
C ALA A 36 -2.84 -9.31 15.18
N ASP A 37 -3.68 -9.78 16.10
CA ASP A 37 -5.06 -10.16 15.79
C ASP A 37 -5.92 -8.94 15.41
N GLU A 38 -5.77 -7.83 16.13
CA GLU A 38 -6.44 -6.56 15.81
C GLU A 38 -5.98 -5.98 14.47
N TYR A 39 -4.69 -6.08 14.15
CA TYR A 39 -4.14 -5.64 12.86
C TYR A 39 -4.71 -6.46 11.70
N ARG A 40 -4.74 -7.79 11.84
CA ARG A 40 -5.29 -8.71 10.82
C ARG A 40 -6.79 -8.49 10.57
N GLN A 41 -7.56 -8.19 11.63
CA GLN A 41 -8.99 -7.90 11.50
C GLN A 41 -9.31 -6.62 10.69
N GLY A 42 -8.34 -5.74 10.49
CA GLY A 42 -8.51 -4.50 9.75
C GLY A 42 -7.54 -3.43 10.24
N HIS A 43 -6.77 -2.85 9.34
CA HIS A 43 -5.81 -1.78 9.63
C HIS A 43 -5.80 -0.70 8.55
N ILE A 44 -5.19 0.44 8.86
CA ILE A 44 -5.01 1.54 7.91
C ILE A 44 -4.00 1.09 6.84
N PRO A 45 -4.32 1.21 5.53
CA PRO A 45 -3.44 0.77 4.45
C PRO A 45 -2.02 1.36 4.56
N GLY A 46 -1.03 0.48 4.49
CA GLY A 46 0.39 0.81 4.58
C GLY A 46 0.90 1.02 5.99
N ALA A 47 0.12 0.68 7.01
CA ALA A 47 0.55 0.74 8.39
C ALA A 47 1.58 -0.36 8.68
N VAL A 48 2.71 0.04 9.27
CA VAL A 48 3.68 -0.89 9.83
C VAL A 48 3.18 -1.38 11.18
N HIS A 49 3.08 -2.70 11.35
CA HIS A 49 2.66 -3.31 12.60
C HIS A 49 3.84 -3.54 13.55
N ILE A 50 3.82 -2.82 14.68
CA ILE A 50 4.74 -3.01 15.82
C ILE A 50 3.91 -2.92 17.08
N ALA A 51 3.52 -4.07 17.65
CA ALA A 51 2.74 -4.10 18.88
C ALA A 51 3.43 -3.27 19.98
N VAL A 52 2.66 -2.55 20.80
CA VAL A 52 3.23 -1.65 21.83
C VAL A 52 4.21 -2.37 22.78
N THR A 53 3.99 -3.67 23.04
CA THR A 53 4.83 -4.53 23.86
C THR A 53 6.19 -4.85 23.24
N GLU A 54 6.31 -4.71 21.92
CA GLU A 54 7.53 -4.99 21.15
C GLU A 54 8.26 -3.70 20.73
N LEU A 55 7.63 -2.54 20.95
CA LEU A 55 8.06 -1.26 20.41
C LEU A 55 9.51 -0.93 20.78
N GLU A 56 9.91 -1.08 22.04
CA GLU A 56 11.29 -0.76 22.46
C GLU A 56 12.35 -1.55 21.69
N GLN A 57 12.04 -2.81 21.35
CA GLN A 57 12.95 -3.71 20.64
C GLN A 57 12.93 -3.45 19.14
N ARG A 58 11.77 -3.09 18.59
CA ARG A 58 11.50 -2.99 17.15
C ARG A 58 11.45 -1.57 16.62
N ILE A 59 11.56 -0.53 17.45
CA ILE A 59 11.54 0.88 17.01
C ILE A 59 12.66 1.19 15.99
N GLY A 60 13.76 0.44 16.03
CA GLY A 60 14.86 0.57 15.06
C GLY A 60 14.52 0.07 13.65
N GLU A 61 13.36 -0.56 13.46
CA GLU A 61 12.85 -0.96 12.15
C GLU A 61 12.32 0.24 11.35
N LEU A 62 11.91 1.31 12.05
CA LEU A 62 11.36 2.52 11.44
C LEU A 62 12.47 3.44 10.94
N ASP A 63 12.24 4.10 9.79
CA ASP A 63 13.18 5.11 9.29
C ASP A 63 13.14 6.34 10.19
N ALA A 64 14.26 6.58 10.89
CA ALA A 64 14.41 7.67 11.83
C ALA A 64 14.11 9.07 11.25
N ALA A 65 14.24 9.28 9.93
CA ALA A 65 14.00 10.58 9.30
C ALA A 65 12.52 10.91 9.03
N GLN A 66 11.65 9.89 8.99
CA GLN A 66 10.25 10.05 8.59
C GLN A 66 9.38 10.70 9.66
N GLU A 67 8.24 11.25 9.23
CA GLU A 67 7.12 11.59 10.12
C GLU A 67 6.41 10.30 10.58
N HIS A 68 6.18 10.10 11.88
CA HIS A 68 5.55 8.89 12.39
C HIS A 68 4.20 9.17 13.02
N VAL A 69 3.18 8.42 12.62
CA VAL A 69 1.83 8.51 13.20
C VAL A 69 1.48 7.19 13.86
N PHE A 70 1.53 7.14 15.18
CA PHE A 70 1.13 5.97 15.97
C PHE A 70 -0.38 5.95 16.15
N TYR A 71 -0.99 4.77 15.98
CA TYR A 71 -2.40 4.56 16.31
C TYR A 71 -2.61 3.21 16.99
N CYS A 72 -3.70 3.15 17.75
CA CYS A 72 -4.19 1.91 18.34
C CYS A 72 -5.71 1.84 18.17
N HIS A 73 -6.41 1.05 19.00
CA HIS A 73 -7.87 0.97 18.92
C HIS A 73 -8.56 2.33 19.13
N SER A 74 -8.31 3.01 20.26
CA SER A 74 -9.01 4.26 20.66
C SER A 74 -8.09 5.46 20.91
N GLY A 75 -6.77 5.31 20.70
CA GLY A 75 -5.76 6.36 20.86
C GLY A 75 -4.95 6.32 22.17
N SER A 76 -5.40 5.61 23.21
CA SER A 76 -4.70 5.62 24.51
C SER A 76 -3.37 4.86 24.50
N ARG A 77 -3.32 3.66 23.91
CA ARG A 77 -2.08 2.86 23.81
C ARG A 77 -1.05 3.54 22.90
N SER A 78 -1.51 4.14 21.80
CA SER A 78 -0.65 4.83 20.85
C SER A 78 -0.09 6.16 21.38
N ALA A 79 -0.81 6.84 22.27
CA ALA A 79 -0.26 7.99 22.97
C ALA A 79 0.95 7.60 23.84
N ALA A 80 0.86 6.47 24.55
CA ALA A 80 1.99 5.92 25.29
C ALA A 80 3.14 5.48 24.35
N ALA A 81 2.81 4.79 23.26
CA ALA A 81 3.79 4.38 22.25
C ALA A 81 4.57 5.56 21.66
N ALA A 82 3.89 6.67 21.33
CA ALA A 82 4.54 7.86 20.79
C ALA A 82 5.49 8.52 21.80
N VAL A 83 5.18 8.47 23.11
CA VAL A 83 6.08 8.92 24.17
C VAL A 83 7.29 8.00 24.27
N LEU A 84 7.10 6.68 24.31
CA LEU A 84 8.20 5.70 24.35
C LEU A 84 9.13 5.85 23.13
N ALA A 85 8.55 6.08 21.95
CA ALA A 85 9.30 6.34 20.72
C ALA A 85 10.15 7.62 20.83
N ALA A 86 9.60 8.69 21.40
CA ALA A 86 10.33 9.94 21.65
C ALA A 86 11.48 9.75 22.64
N GLU A 87 11.23 9.07 23.75
CA GLU A 87 12.21 8.79 24.81
C GLU A 87 13.33 7.87 24.35
N SER A 88 13.07 7.00 23.37
CA SER A 88 14.09 6.13 22.78
C SER A 88 15.23 6.90 22.10
N GLY A 89 14.98 8.14 21.66
CA GLY A 89 15.93 8.96 20.90
C GLY A 89 16.30 8.38 19.52
N ARG A 90 15.64 7.31 19.06
CA ARG A 90 15.95 6.64 17.79
C ARG A 90 15.27 7.30 16.59
N LEU A 91 14.11 7.92 16.79
CA LEU A 91 13.40 8.66 15.75
C LEU A 91 13.73 10.14 15.85
N ARG A 92 14.00 10.77 14.69
CA ARG A 92 14.40 12.18 14.57
C ARG A 92 13.31 13.03 13.91
N GLY A 93 12.42 12.41 13.13
CA GLY A 93 11.29 13.09 12.54
C GLY A 93 10.15 13.34 13.53
N PRO A 94 9.12 14.12 13.13
CA PRO A 94 7.95 14.39 13.94
C PRO A 94 7.21 13.12 14.38
N LEU A 95 6.70 13.10 15.61
CA LEU A 95 5.94 11.99 16.16
C LEU A 95 4.52 12.45 16.48
N TYR A 96 3.54 11.66 16.05
CA TYR A 96 2.11 11.93 16.23
C TYR A 96 1.39 10.73 16.85
N ASN A 97 0.34 11.01 17.63
CA ASN A 97 -0.68 10.06 18.01
C ASN A 97 -1.98 10.36 17.24
N LEU A 98 -2.58 9.34 16.62
CA LEU A 98 -3.90 9.45 16.03
C LEU A 98 -4.99 9.51 17.12
N ASP A 99 -5.69 10.64 17.16
CA ASP A 99 -6.78 10.89 18.09
C ASP A 99 -7.99 10.02 17.77
N GLY A 100 -8.49 9.31 18.78
CA GLY A 100 -9.55 8.32 18.62
C GLY A 100 -9.10 6.98 18.04
N GLY A 101 -7.80 6.84 17.70
CA GLY A 101 -7.27 5.61 17.11
C GLY A 101 -7.96 5.22 15.81
N ILE A 102 -7.97 3.93 15.49
CA ILE A 102 -8.65 3.42 14.30
C ILE A 102 -10.18 3.57 14.37
N LEU A 103 -10.77 3.69 15.56
CA LEU A 103 -12.23 3.94 15.68
C LEU A 103 -12.66 5.29 15.10
N ALA A 104 -11.76 6.27 15.04
CA ALA A 104 -12.02 7.56 14.41
C ALA A 104 -11.58 7.61 12.95
N TRP A 105 -11.00 6.53 12.41
CA TRP A 105 -10.55 6.46 11.03
C TRP A 105 -11.75 6.30 10.08
N GLU A 106 -11.91 7.25 9.18
CA GLU A 106 -13.01 7.30 8.21
C GLU A 106 -12.55 6.92 6.78
N GLY A 107 -11.27 6.52 6.62
CA GLY A 107 -10.75 6.09 5.33
C GLY A 107 -10.86 4.57 5.13
N ALA A 108 -10.32 4.10 4.01
CA ALA A 108 -10.25 2.66 3.71
C ALA A 108 -9.50 1.92 4.83
N SER A 109 -9.94 0.71 5.12
CA SER A 109 -9.22 -0.26 5.96
C SER A 109 -9.06 -1.55 5.20
N VAL A 110 -7.92 -2.20 5.37
CA VAL A 110 -7.64 -3.48 4.71
C VAL A 110 -7.47 -4.57 5.76
N ALA A 111 -7.93 -5.78 5.46
CA ALA A 111 -7.98 -6.90 6.40
C ALA A 111 -7.27 -8.13 5.82
N ASP A 112 -6.60 -8.89 6.67
CA ASP A 112 -5.80 -10.08 6.31
C ASP A 112 -4.78 -9.84 5.18
N VAL A 113 -4.24 -8.63 5.11
CA VAL A 113 -3.19 -8.17 4.18
C VAL A 113 -2.06 -7.44 4.96
N PRO A 114 -0.89 -7.19 4.33
CA PRO A 114 -0.49 -7.74 3.05
C PRO A 114 -0.21 -9.23 3.19
N ARG A 115 -0.72 -10.02 2.24
CA ARG A 115 -0.42 -11.45 2.13
C ARG A 115 0.98 -11.62 1.55
N ILE A 116 2.00 -11.20 2.31
CA ILE A 116 3.39 -11.22 1.86
C ILE A 116 3.88 -12.64 1.59
N ALA A 117 3.13 -13.66 2.03
CA ALA A 117 3.33 -15.05 1.66
C ALA A 117 3.42 -15.28 0.14
N VAL A 118 2.83 -14.39 -0.68
CA VAL A 118 3.00 -14.39 -2.15
C VAL A 118 4.46 -14.23 -2.58
N PHE A 119 5.33 -13.76 -1.69
CA PHE A 119 6.77 -13.58 -1.90
C PHE A 119 7.64 -14.56 -1.11
N ASP A 120 7.08 -15.54 -0.38
CA ASP A 120 7.86 -16.46 0.47
C ASP A 120 8.83 -17.34 -0.35
N ASP A 121 8.53 -17.59 -1.62
CA ASP A 121 9.38 -18.35 -2.55
C ASP A 121 10.41 -17.49 -3.28
N VAL A 122 10.36 -16.17 -3.12
CA VAL A 122 11.25 -15.22 -3.76
C VAL A 122 12.57 -15.09 -2.98
N LYS A 123 13.69 -15.34 -3.66
CA LYS A 123 15.01 -15.47 -3.02
C LYS A 123 15.96 -14.31 -3.30
N ASP A 124 15.70 -13.54 -4.35
CA ASP A 124 16.56 -12.45 -4.77
C ASP A 124 15.76 -11.26 -5.31
N MET A 125 16.45 -10.13 -5.44
CA MET A 125 15.87 -8.87 -5.89
C MET A 125 15.22 -8.97 -7.28
N ARG A 126 15.81 -9.79 -8.16
CA ARG A 126 15.27 -10.00 -9.50
C ARG A 126 13.91 -10.68 -9.43
N GLY A 127 13.80 -11.77 -8.65
CA GLY A 127 12.56 -12.48 -8.41
C GLY A 127 11.51 -11.59 -7.74
N LEU A 128 11.94 -10.69 -6.85
CA LEU A 128 11.05 -9.76 -6.15
C LEU A 128 10.41 -8.75 -7.11
N LEU A 129 11.23 -8.13 -7.97
CA LEU A 129 10.73 -7.23 -9.01
C LEU A 129 9.89 -7.97 -10.05
N LEU A 130 10.30 -9.18 -10.47
CA LEU A 130 9.50 -9.99 -11.41
C LEU A 130 8.15 -10.39 -10.82
N ARG A 131 8.10 -10.72 -9.52
CA ARG A 131 6.85 -11.01 -8.83
C ARG A 131 5.96 -9.77 -8.74
N ALA A 132 6.50 -8.61 -8.38
CA ALA A 132 5.75 -7.36 -8.41
C ALA A 132 5.18 -7.09 -9.80
N MET A 133 5.99 -7.22 -10.87
CA MET A 133 5.52 -7.06 -12.25
C MET A 133 4.43 -8.06 -12.67
N ASP A 134 4.47 -9.30 -12.15
CA ASP A 134 3.43 -10.31 -12.38
C ASP A 134 2.11 -9.95 -11.69
N MET A 135 2.18 -9.28 -10.54
CA MET A 135 1.01 -8.79 -9.81
C MET A 135 0.36 -7.60 -10.54
N GLU A 136 1.17 -6.66 -11.03
CA GLU A 136 0.69 -5.57 -11.90
C GLU A 136 -0.01 -6.12 -13.15
N LYS A 137 0.51 -7.23 -13.70
CA LYS A 137 -0.14 -7.94 -14.79
C LYS A 137 -1.49 -8.52 -14.36
N ALA A 138 -1.61 -9.07 -13.16
CA ALA A 138 -2.87 -9.60 -12.65
C ALA A 138 -3.94 -8.49 -12.53
N ALA A 139 -3.58 -7.32 -11.97
CA ALA A 139 -4.45 -6.15 -11.91
C ALA A 139 -4.85 -5.66 -13.32
N PHE A 140 -3.88 -5.56 -14.24
CA PHE A 140 -4.13 -5.24 -15.65
C PHE A 140 -5.14 -6.19 -16.31
N LEU A 141 -4.99 -7.50 -16.09
CA LEU A 141 -5.88 -8.53 -16.65
C LEU A 141 -7.27 -8.47 -16.02
N LEU A 142 -7.38 -8.26 -14.71
CA LEU A 142 -8.64 -8.06 -14.00
C LEU A 142 -9.40 -6.88 -14.62
N TYR A 143 -8.78 -5.71 -14.67
CA TYR A 143 -9.41 -4.51 -15.19
C TYR A 143 -9.75 -4.62 -16.69
N SER A 144 -8.89 -5.28 -17.47
CA SER A 144 -9.17 -5.56 -18.88
C SER A 144 -10.40 -6.43 -19.07
N ARG A 145 -10.59 -7.44 -18.20
CA ARG A 145 -11.73 -8.35 -18.24
C ARG A 145 -13.02 -7.67 -17.81
N VAL A 146 -12.97 -6.87 -16.75
CA VAL A 146 -14.12 -6.05 -16.30
C VAL A 146 -14.53 -5.08 -17.40
N ARG A 147 -13.57 -4.35 -17.98
CA ARG A 147 -13.83 -3.45 -19.11
C ARG A 147 -14.53 -4.15 -20.27
N GLY A 148 -14.10 -5.36 -20.63
CA GLY A 148 -14.71 -6.14 -21.71
C GLY A 148 -16.14 -6.63 -21.40
N ALA A 149 -16.53 -6.67 -20.14
CA ALA A 149 -17.84 -7.16 -19.70
C ALA A 149 -18.92 -6.06 -19.59
N VAL A 150 -18.53 -4.78 -19.44
CA VAL A 150 -19.46 -3.66 -19.19
C VAL A 150 -19.86 -2.94 -20.49
N ALA A 151 -21.16 -2.69 -20.71
CA ALA A 151 -21.66 -1.89 -21.83
C ALA A 151 -21.71 -0.38 -21.50
N HIS A 152 -21.15 0.46 -22.39
CA HIS A 152 -20.93 1.93 -22.32
C HIS A 152 -22.01 2.79 -21.58
N ALA A 153 -21.69 3.94 -20.92
CA ALA A 153 -20.80 5.00 -21.44
C ALA A 153 -20.18 6.01 -20.43
N GLY A 154 -20.41 5.96 -19.12
CA GLY A 154 -19.86 6.97 -18.19
C GLY A 154 -18.56 6.53 -17.51
N VAL A 155 -18.61 5.35 -16.89
CA VAL A 155 -17.58 4.89 -15.93
C VAL A 155 -16.68 3.81 -16.53
N CYS A 156 -16.99 3.31 -17.72
CA CYS A 156 -16.02 2.60 -18.56
C CYS A 156 -14.74 3.42 -18.79
N SER A 157 -14.82 4.76 -18.74
CA SER A 157 -13.64 5.62 -18.88
C SER A 157 -12.68 5.54 -17.68
N LEU A 158 -13.17 5.21 -16.48
CA LEU A 158 -12.32 4.89 -15.33
C LEU A 158 -11.56 3.60 -15.60
N MET A 159 -12.22 2.57 -16.12
CA MET A 159 -11.58 1.29 -16.45
C MET A 159 -10.49 1.44 -17.50
N ASP A 160 -10.67 2.27 -18.53
CA ASP A 160 -9.61 2.55 -19.49
C ASP A 160 -8.41 3.25 -18.84
N ARG A 161 -8.63 4.10 -17.83
CA ARG A 161 -7.54 4.72 -17.07
C ARG A 161 -6.81 3.68 -16.23
N LEU A 162 -7.54 2.88 -15.46
CA LEU A 162 -6.99 1.83 -14.59
C LEU A 162 -6.19 0.80 -15.40
N VAL A 163 -6.69 0.33 -16.54
CA VAL A 163 -5.92 -0.59 -17.41
C VAL A 163 -4.58 0.01 -17.86
N ASN A 164 -4.58 1.29 -18.27
CA ASN A 164 -3.33 1.95 -18.70
C ASN A 164 -2.37 2.24 -17.53
N MET A 165 -2.94 2.42 -16.34
CA MET A 165 -2.23 2.65 -15.08
C MET A 165 -1.44 1.40 -14.67
N GLU A 166 -2.04 0.22 -14.66
CA GLU A 166 -1.33 -1.02 -14.32
C GLU A 166 -0.21 -1.37 -15.31
N GLU A 167 -0.40 -1.10 -16.61
CA GLU A 167 0.70 -1.24 -17.57
C GLU A 167 1.84 -0.24 -17.26
N THR A 168 1.50 0.96 -16.79
CA THR A 168 2.47 1.98 -16.39
C THR A 168 3.26 1.53 -15.15
N HIS A 169 2.62 0.89 -14.18
CA HIS A 169 3.28 0.29 -13.03
C HIS A 169 4.27 -0.80 -13.45
N ALA A 170 3.83 -1.74 -14.28
CA ALA A 170 4.69 -2.78 -14.83
C ALA A 170 5.92 -2.18 -15.56
N ARG A 171 5.76 -1.04 -16.25
CA ARG A 171 6.86 -0.31 -16.90
C ARG A 171 7.83 0.33 -15.89
N VAL A 172 7.34 0.82 -14.75
CA VAL A 172 8.19 1.32 -13.66
C VAL A 172 9.05 0.18 -13.14
N VAL A 173 8.46 -0.96 -12.79
CA VAL A 173 9.20 -2.15 -12.35
C VAL A 173 10.21 -2.62 -13.40
N TYR A 174 9.80 -2.67 -14.67
CA TYR A 174 10.69 -2.97 -15.79
C TYR A 174 11.89 -2.01 -15.89
N SER A 175 11.68 -0.72 -15.60
CA SER A 175 12.79 0.26 -15.60
C SER A 175 13.82 -0.01 -14.49
N TYR A 176 13.39 -0.56 -13.35
CA TYR A 176 14.30 -1.02 -12.29
C TYR A 176 15.05 -2.29 -12.73
N LEU A 177 14.34 -3.27 -13.30
CA LEU A 177 14.95 -4.48 -13.87
C LEU A 177 16.00 -4.14 -14.93
N LYS A 178 15.68 -3.27 -15.89
CA LYS A 178 16.56 -2.89 -17.00
C LYS A 178 17.82 -2.15 -16.57
N ARG A 179 17.77 -1.43 -15.45
CA ARG A 179 18.94 -0.72 -14.91
C ARG A 179 19.95 -1.67 -14.26
N GLN A 180 19.50 -2.83 -13.78
CA GLN A 180 20.32 -3.76 -13.01
C GLN A 180 20.75 -4.99 -13.83
N TRP A 181 19.96 -5.39 -14.83
CA TRP A 181 20.25 -6.56 -15.66
C TRP A 181 20.23 -6.18 -17.15
N ASP A 182 21.37 -6.40 -17.82
CA ASP A 182 21.52 -6.13 -19.27
C ASP A 182 20.80 -7.18 -20.14
N GLU A 183 20.75 -8.43 -19.67
CA GLU A 183 20.08 -9.54 -20.35
C GLU A 183 18.64 -9.70 -19.86
N ILE A 184 17.78 -8.75 -20.23
CA ILE A 184 16.33 -8.86 -20.06
C ILE A 184 15.60 -8.77 -21.42
N PRO A 185 14.51 -9.52 -21.63
CA PRO A 185 13.65 -9.36 -22.80
C PRO A 185 13.12 -7.93 -22.89
N ASP A 186 12.61 -7.54 -24.06
CA ASP A 186 11.90 -6.27 -24.16
C ASP A 186 10.65 -6.26 -23.25
N PHE A 187 10.16 -5.07 -22.90
CA PHE A 187 9.04 -4.93 -21.97
C PHE A 187 7.84 -5.78 -22.38
N LYS A 188 7.47 -5.77 -23.67
CA LYS A 188 6.28 -6.45 -24.15
C LYS A 188 6.49 -7.96 -24.08
N GLU A 189 7.62 -8.46 -24.55
CA GLU A 189 7.97 -9.88 -24.47
C GLU A 189 7.96 -10.37 -23.01
N LEU A 190 8.62 -9.65 -22.09
CA LEU A 190 8.64 -10.01 -20.69
C LEU A 190 7.24 -9.97 -20.08
N PHE A 191 6.52 -8.86 -20.27
CA PHE A 191 5.17 -8.68 -19.72
C PHE A 191 4.21 -9.74 -20.24
N GLU A 192 4.26 -10.09 -21.53
CA GLU A 192 3.42 -11.16 -22.10
C GLU A 192 3.79 -12.54 -21.56
N SER A 193 5.05 -12.79 -21.21
CA SER A 193 5.53 -14.08 -20.65
C SER A 193 5.07 -14.36 -19.21
N LEU A 194 4.75 -13.33 -18.44
CA LEU A 194 4.25 -13.44 -17.06
C LEU A 194 2.86 -14.09 -17.02
N GLU A 195 2.43 -14.63 -15.89
CA GLU A 195 1.15 -15.36 -15.82
C GLU A 195 -0.01 -14.45 -15.40
N GLY A 196 0.24 -13.52 -14.47
CA GLY A 196 -0.76 -12.58 -13.96
C GLY A 196 -1.87 -13.27 -13.15
N ARG A 197 -1.49 -14.16 -12.23
CA ARG A 197 -2.47 -14.99 -11.49
C ARG A 197 -2.94 -14.42 -10.15
N VAL A 198 -2.09 -13.65 -9.48
CA VAL A 198 -2.28 -13.21 -8.09
C VAL A 198 -2.17 -11.69 -8.03
N LEU A 199 -3.18 -11.03 -7.47
CA LEU A 199 -3.17 -9.59 -7.24
C LEU A 199 -2.40 -9.21 -5.97
N GLU A 200 -2.16 -7.93 -5.78
CA GLU A 200 -1.44 -7.29 -4.67
C GLU A 200 -2.06 -7.57 -3.30
N GLY A 201 -3.38 -7.85 -3.23
CA GLY A 201 -4.04 -8.35 -2.02
C GLY A 201 -3.82 -9.84 -1.73
N GLY A 202 -3.12 -10.56 -2.61
CA GLY A 202 -2.93 -12.01 -2.55
C GLY A 202 -4.17 -12.82 -2.92
N LEU A 203 -5.14 -12.20 -3.59
CA LEU A 203 -6.30 -12.88 -4.19
C LEU A 203 -5.92 -13.38 -5.58
N THR A 204 -6.36 -14.58 -5.92
CA THR A 204 -6.23 -15.14 -7.26
C THR A 204 -7.34 -14.67 -8.18
N MET A 205 -7.09 -14.70 -9.49
CA MET A 205 -8.12 -14.44 -10.50
C MET A 205 -9.33 -15.38 -10.36
N ASP A 206 -9.12 -16.63 -9.93
CA ASP A 206 -10.19 -17.60 -9.71
C ASP A 206 -11.08 -17.23 -8.51
N GLU A 207 -10.49 -16.69 -7.44
CA GLU A 207 -11.23 -16.19 -6.28
C GLU A 207 -12.10 -14.96 -6.64
N LEU A 208 -11.66 -14.14 -7.59
CA LEU A 208 -12.39 -12.95 -8.06
C LEU A 208 -13.40 -13.24 -9.16
N GLU A 209 -13.37 -14.42 -9.78
CA GLU A 209 -14.24 -14.79 -10.89
C GLU A 209 -15.75 -14.57 -10.63
N PRO A 210 -16.33 -14.90 -9.45
CA PRO A 210 -17.73 -14.59 -9.15
C PRO A 210 -18.03 -13.09 -9.23
N TRP A 211 -17.10 -12.26 -8.73
CA TRP A 211 -17.24 -10.82 -8.75
C TRP A 211 -17.11 -10.27 -10.18
N ILE A 212 -16.15 -10.75 -10.98
CA ILE A 212 -15.96 -10.30 -12.37
C ILE A 212 -17.25 -10.50 -13.19
N ARG A 213 -17.94 -11.63 -12.98
CA ARG A 213 -19.24 -11.89 -13.61
C ARG A 213 -20.32 -10.91 -13.13
N GLY A 214 -20.33 -10.59 -11.84
CA GLY A 214 -21.22 -9.59 -11.24
C GLY A 214 -20.98 -8.19 -11.80
N ALA A 215 -19.72 -7.76 -11.90
CA ALA A 215 -19.31 -6.47 -12.43
C ALA A 215 -19.76 -6.24 -13.88
N GLY A 216 -19.79 -7.29 -14.71
CA GLY A 216 -20.36 -7.22 -16.07
C GLY A 216 -21.87 -6.92 -16.12
N THR A 217 -22.56 -7.06 -14.98
CA THR A 217 -23.98 -6.77 -14.81
C THR A 217 -24.26 -5.64 -13.82
N GLY A 218 -23.23 -5.18 -13.10
CA GLY A 218 -23.29 -4.23 -12.00
C GLY A 218 -23.25 -2.78 -12.48
N ASP A 219 -23.56 -1.87 -11.57
CA ASP A 219 -23.37 -0.45 -11.82
C ASP A 219 -21.91 -0.04 -11.58
N CYS A 220 -21.64 1.18 -11.99
CA CYS A 220 -20.31 1.72 -12.03
C CYS A 220 -19.71 2.02 -10.65
N THR A 221 -20.54 2.14 -9.62
CA THR A 221 -20.12 2.37 -8.25
C THR A 221 -19.54 1.10 -7.67
N GLU A 222 -20.17 -0.06 -7.91
CA GLU A 222 -19.66 -1.37 -7.46
C GLU A 222 -18.28 -1.68 -8.05
N ILE A 223 -18.03 -1.24 -9.29
CA ILE A 223 -16.73 -1.39 -9.96
C ILE A 223 -15.68 -0.47 -9.33
N ALA A 224 -16.06 0.78 -9.03
CA ALA A 224 -15.16 1.74 -8.39
C ALA A 224 -14.80 1.30 -6.95
N ASP A 225 -15.74 0.73 -6.21
CA ASP A 225 -15.50 0.18 -4.88
C ASP A 225 -14.46 -0.95 -4.91
N LEU A 226 -14.56 -1.90 -5.84
CA LEU A 226 -13.53 -2.93 -5.96
C LEU A 226 -12.19 -2.33 -6.36
N ALA A 227 -12.18 -1.46 -7.39
CA ALA A 227 -10.92 -0.86 -7.82
C ALA A 227 -10.24 -0.17 -6.63
N LEU A 228 -10.99 0.57 -5.81
CA LEU A 228 -10.47 1.18 -4.60
C LEU A 228 -9.91 0.16 -3.59
N GLU A 229 -10.56 -0.99 -3.42
CA GLU A 229 -10.07 -2.10 -2.58
C GLU A 229 -8.75 -2.69 -3.13
N VAL A 230 -8.66 -2.90 -4.44
CA VAL A 230 -7.46 -3.37 -5.12
C VAL A 230 -6.30 -2.38 -4.93
N GLU A 231 -6.52 -1.10 -5.21
CA GLU A 231 -5.49 -0.05 -5.01
C GLU A 231 -5.08 0.08 -3.53
N ALA A 232 -6.02 -0.08 -2.59
CA ALA A 232 -5.72 -0.02 -1.16
C ALA A 232 -4.85 -1.21 -0.71
N ASN A 233 -5.13 -2.40 -1.24
CA ASN A 233 -4.34 -3.60 -1.00
C ASN A 233 -2.95 -3.49 -1.64
N ALA A 234 -2.85 -2.93 -2.85
CA ALA A 234 -1.59 -2.66 -3.53
C ALA A 234 -0.73 -1.64 -2.77
N LEU A 235 -1.34 -0.54 -2.32
CA LEU A 235 -0.69 0.46 -1.49
C LEU A 235 -0.13 -0.16 -0.20
N ASP A 236 -0.93 -1.00 0.47
CA ASP A 236 -0.52 -1.68 1.68
C ASP A 236 0.65 -2.66 1.45
N LEU A 237 0.56 -3.47 0.40
CA LEU A 237 1.61 -4.39 0.00
C LEU A 237 2.92 -3.66 -0.28
N TYR A 238 2.90 -2.67 -1.17
CA TYR A 238 4.13 -2.01 -1.61
C TYR A 238 4.78 -1.19 -0.50
N ARG A 239 4.00 -0.53 0.36
CA ARG A 239 4.56 0.12 1.56
C ARG A 239 5.22 -0.89 2.49
N THR A 240 4.60 -2.06 2.66
CA THR A 240 5.17 -3.10 3.52
C THR A 240 6.43 -3.71 2.92
N LEU A 241 6.48 -3.93 1.60
CA LEU A 241 7.67 -4.40 0.89
C LEU A 241 8.80 -3.36 0.94
N ALA A 242 8.50 -2.07 0.75
CA ALA A 242 9.47 -0.99 0.90
C ALA A 242 10.07 -0.97 2.31
N HIS A 243 9.22 -1.07 3.34
CA HIS A 243 9.66 -1.12 4.73
C HIS A 243 10.55 -2.35 5.01
N ARG A 244 10.15 -3.54 4.54
CA ARG A 244 10.94 -4.77 4.70
C ARG A 244 12.29 -4.71 3.99
N ALA A 245 12.33 -4.14 2.78
CA ALA A 245 13.56 -3.95 2.02
C ALA A 245 14.55 -3.02 2.75
N GLY A 246 14.07 -2.04 3.52
CA GLY A 246 14.91 -1.16 4.34
C GLY A 246 15.50 -1.82 5.59
N ARG A 247 14.91 -2.91 6.09
CA ARG A 247 15.28 -3.56 7.37
C ARG A 247 16.52 -4.46 7.32
N GLY A 248 17.23 -4.55 6.20
CA GLY A 248 18.51 -5.27 6.17
C GLY A 248 18.40 -6.81 6.23
N GLY A 249 17.23 -7.39 5.94
CA GLY A 249 17.04 -8.85 5.89
C GLY A 249 16.95 -9.57 7.23
N GLN A 250 16.70 -8.87 8.33
CA GLN A 250 16.58 -9.46 9.68
C GLN A 250 15.46 -10.51 9.82
N ASP A 251 14.45 -10.48 8.92
CA ASP A 251 13.36 -11.46 8.84
C ASP A 251 13.44 -12.33 7.57
N GLY A 252 14.64 -12.53 6.99
CA GLY A 252 14.83 -13.28 5.74
C GLY A 252 14.49 -12.51 4.46
N GLY A 253 14.17 -11.21 4.57
CA GLY A 253 13.89 -10.33 3.43
C GLY A 253 15.15 -9.90 2.66
N ILE A 254 14.97 -9.49 1.40
CA ILE A 254 16.06 -8.99 0.56
C ILE A 254 16.23 -7.49 0.82
N ALA A 255 17.38 -7.09 1.38
CA ALA A 255 17.68 -5.68 1.61
C ALA A 255 18.27 -5.02 0.36
N SER A 256 17.67 -3.93 -0.11
CA SER A 256 18.13 -3.16 -1.27
C SER A 256 17.51 -1.77 -1.28
N ASP A 257 18.34 -0.72 -1.38
CA ASP A 257 17.89 0.67 -1.52
C ASP A 257 17.09 0.87 -2.82
N GLU A 258 17.42 0.10 -3.86
CA GLU A 258 16.68 0.08 -5.11
C GLU A 258 15.30 -0.56 -4.94
N ALA A 259 15.18 -1.61 -4.11
CA ALA A 259 13.89 -2.21 -3.77
C ALA A 259 13.02 -1.24 -2.97
N VAL A 260 13.62 -0.56 -1.98
CA VAL A 260 12.97 0.50 -1.23
C VAL A 260 12.43 1.56 -2.20
N SER A 261 13.26 2.01 -3.13
CA SER A 261 12.88 3.03 -4.13
C SER A 261 11.75 2.54 -5.05
N ALA A 262 11.87 1.32 -5.59
CA ALA A 262 10.87 0.74 -6.49
C ALA A 262 9.49 0.60 -5.83
N PHE A 263 9.44 0.02 -4.63
CA PHE A 263 8.17 -0.17 -3.93
C PHE A 263 7.60 1.13 -3.37
N THR A 264 8.45 2.10 -3.01
CA THR A 264 7.98 3.44 -2.63
C THR A 264 7.36 4.16 -3.83
N ASP A 265 7.94 4.02 -5.02
CA ASP A 265 7.39 4.60 -6.25
C ASP A 265 6.05 3.95 -6.63
N LEU A 266 5.95 2.62 -6.57
CA LEU A 266 4.71 1.89 -6.82
C LEU A 266 3.62 2.29 -5.82
N ALA A 267 3.91 2.22 -4.50
CA ALA A 267 2.99 2.70 -3.47
C ALA A 267 2.53 4.14 -3.70
N GLN A 268 3.42 5.01 -4.19
CA GLN A 268 3.06 6.39 -4.53
C GLN A 268 2.10 6.47 -5.72
N GLN A 269 2.16 5.55 -6.68
CA GLN A 269 1.24 5.46 -7.81
C GLN A 269 -0.11 4.88 -7.39
N GLU A 270 -0.15 3.79 -6.61
CA GLU A 270 -1.40 3.24 -6.02
C GLU A 270 -2.18 4.30 -5.23
N LYS A 271 -1.47 5.10 -4.43
CA LYS A 271 -2.09 6.21 -3.68
C LYS A 271 -2.72 7.24 -4.61
N GLN A 272 -2.14 7.51 -5.78
CA GLN A 272 -2.72 8.43 -6.76
C GLN A 272 -3.94 7.83 -7.45
N HIS A 273 -3.95 6.52 -7.69
CA HIS A 273 -5.06 5.80 -8.29
C HIS A 273 -6.28 5.76 -7.37
N ALA A 274 -6.08 5.36 -6.10
CA ALA A 274 -7.13 5.38 -5.09
C ALA A 274 -7.80 6.76 -4.99
N ARG A 275 -7.02 7.85 -5.08
CA ARG A 275 -7.57 9.23 -5.12
C ARG A 275 -8.38 9.51 -6.37
N LEU A 276 -7.91 9.06 -7.54
CA LEU A 276 -8.62 9.26 -8.80
C LEU A 276 -9.95 8.49 -8.82
N ILE A 277 -9.98 7.29 -8.24
CA ILE A 277 -11.19 6.48 -8.07
C ILE A 277 -12.17 7.21 -7.14
N LEU A 278 -11.72 7.65 -5.96
CA LEU A 278 -12.55 8.41 -5.01
C LEU A 278 -13.13 9.70 -5.64
N GLN A 279 -12.33 10.44 -6.42
CA GLN A 279 -12.82 11.61 -7.15
C GLN A 279 -13.88 11.26 -8.21
N HIS A 280 -13.74 10.11 -8.87
CA HIS A 280 -14.77 9.60 -9.79
C HIS A 280 -16.05 9.26 -9.03
N MET A 281 -15.95 8.59 -7.88
CA MET A 281 -17.09 8.22 -7.04
C MET A 281 -17.88 9.44 -6.56
N GLU A 282 -17.19 10.49 -6.09
CA GLU A 282 -17.81 11.76 -5.70
C GLU A 282 -18.55 12.43 -6.87
N ALA A 283 -17.98 12.36 -8.08
CA ALA A 283 -18.62 12.91 -9.28
C ALA A 283 -19.91 12.17 -9.68
N PHE A 284 -20.07 10.90 -9.33
CA PHE A 284 -21.32 10.15 -9.53
C PHE A 284 -22.39 10.55 -8.51
N GLY A 285 -22.01 10.71 -7.23
CA GLY A 285 -22.95 11.08 -6.16
C GLY A 285 -23.48 12.52 -6.23
N GLY A 286 -22.91 13.36 -7.10
CA GLY A 286 -23.37 14.74 -7.33
C GLY A 286 -24.36 14.92 -8.49
N GLN A 287 -24.83 13.84 -9.13
CA GLN A 287 -25.77 13.88 -10.26
C GLN A 287 -27.23 13.57 -9.91
N ASP A 288 -27.56 13.45 -8.61
CA ASP A 288 -28.93 13.27 -8.11
C ASP A 288 -29.66 14.61 -7.79
#